data_AF-A0A2N9Y1Y3-F1
#
_entry.id   AF-A0A2N9Y1Y3-F1
#
_cell.length_a   1.000
_cell.length_b   1.000
_cell.length_c   1.000
_cell.angle_alpha   90.00
_cell.angle_beta   90.00
_cell.angle_gamma   90.00
#
_symmetry.space_group_name_H-M   'P 1'
#
loop_
_entity.id
_entity.type
_entity.pdbx_description
1 polymer ?
#
loop_
_entity_poly.entity_id
_entity_poly.type
_entity_poly.pdbx_seq_one_letter_code
_entity_poly.pdbx_strand_id
1 'polypeptide(L)'
;MQIRITKIHFLIVVGIGVCLSGCSLPDWYNGEYAEREAIKKYLKADDDYYNAESPQMKELRKQNQSYCVDLASKPENRIQLRGSDKLFFNEPMFVLCMKNRGTPTYATYSSMQQEQLGSEFKTKSKN
;
A
#
# COMPACT_ATOMS: atom_id res chain seq x y z
N MET A 1 48.59 -37.64 7.35
CA MET A 1 47.73 -36.99 8.37
C MET A 1 47.22 -35.62 7.91
N GLN A 2 48.06 -34.78 7.28
CA GLN A 2 47.73 -33.46 6.71
C GLN A 2 46.51 -33.43 5.76
N ILE A 3 46.41 -34.35 4.80
CA ILE A 3 45.34 -34.38 3.77
C ILE A 3 43.94 -34.64 4.36
N ARG A 4 43.85 -35.40 5.46
CA ARG A 4 42.56 -35.66 6.14
C ARG A 4 42.05 -34.41 6.85
N ILE A 5 42.95 -33.66 7.46
CA ILE A 5 42.63 -32.42 8.18
C ILE A 5 42.13 -31.36 7.18
N THR A 6 42.76 -31.22 6.00
CA THR A 6 42.31 -30.27 4.96
C THR A 6 40.93 -30.62 4.41
N LYS A 7 40.61 -31.91 4.21
CA LYS A 7 39.28 -32.35 3.77
C LYS A 7 38.18 -32.04 4.80
N ILE A 8 38.47 -32.20 6.09
CA ILE A 8 37.53 -31.88 7.17
C ILE A 8 37.26 -30.37 7.22
N HIS A 9 38.30 -29.54 7.14
CA HIS A 9 38.13 -28.08 7.12
C HIS A 9 37.33 -27.61 5.89
N PHE A 10 37.55 -28.22 4.72
CA PHE A 10 36.79 -27.89 3.52
C PHE A 10 35.29 -28.20 3.69
N LEU A 11 34.95 -29.35 4.28
CA LEU A 11 33.55 -29.71 4.56
C LEU A 11 32.89 -28.76 5.57
N ILE A 12 33.63 -28.30 6.58
CA ILE A 12 33.13 -27.33 7.56
C ILE A 12 32.86 -25.98 6.89
N VAL A 13 33.76 -25.49 6.05
CA VAL A 13 33.60 -24.21 5.34
C VAL A 13 32.42 -24.26 4.37
N VAL A 14 32.26 -25.35 3.61
CA VAL A 14 31.12 -25.54 2.70
C VAL A 14 29.82 -25.66 3.50
N GLY A 15 29.80 -26.41 4.60
CA GLY A 15 28.64 -26.55 5.47
C GLY A 15 28.17 -25.22 6.05
N ILE A 16 29.10 -24.39 6.54
CA ILE A 16 28.79 -23.05 7.06
C ILE A 16 28.28 -22.13 5.92
N GLY A 17 28.88 -22.19 4.73
CA GLY A 17 28.45 -21.40 3.58
C GLY A 17 27.01 -21.71 3.12
N VAL A 18 26.62 -22.99 3.14
CA VAL A 18 25.24 -23.42 2.82
C VAL A 18 24.26 -22.97 3.91
N CYS A 19 24.62 -23.08 5.19
CA CYS A 19 23.76 -22.62 6.29
C CYS A 19 23.55 -21.11 6.29
N LEU A 20 24.57 -20.31 5.98
CA LEU A 20 24.46 -18.84 5.97
C LEU A 20 23.65 -18.33 4.78
N SER A 21 23.73 -18.98 3.61
CA SER A 21 22.90 -18.64 2.45
C SER A 21 21.46 -19.16 2.58
N GLY A 22 21.25 -20.27 3.29
CA GLY A 22 19.93 -20.84 3.55
C GLY A 22 19.05 -20.02 4.51
N CYS A 23 19.61 -19.11 5.31
CA CYS A 23 18.82 -18.25 6.20
C CYS A 23 18.28 -16.98 5.53
N SER A 24 18.93 -16.46 4.48
CA SER A 24 18.51 -15.22 3.81
C SER A 24 17.60 -15.45 2.59
N LEU A 25 17.69 -16.62 1.96
CA LEU A 25 16.86 -16.98 0.81
C LEU A 25 15.36 -17.13 1.15
N PRO A 26 14.96 -17.74 2.28
CA PRO A 26 13.55 -17.89 2.63
C PRO A 26 12.90 -16.56 2.99
N ASP A 27 13.62 -15.65 3.65
CA ASP A 27 13.10 -14.35 4.03
C ASP A 27 12.90 -13.44 2.81
N TRP A 28 13.83 -13.47 1.85
CA TRP A 28 13.68 -12.75 0.58
C TRP A 28 12.57 -13.34 -0.30
N TYR A 29 12.50 -14.67 -0.40
CA TYR A 29 11.45 -15.35 -1.15
C TYR A 29 10.08 -15.12 -0.51
N ASN A 30 9.95 -15.31 0.80
CA ASN A 30 8.69 -15.05 1.50
C ASN A 30 8.31 -13.58 1.49
N GLY A 31 9.27 -12.65 1.56
CA GLY A 31 9.02 -11.21 1.46
C GLY A 31 8.43 -10.82 0.11
N GLU A 32 9.10 -11.18 -0.99
CA GLU A 32 8.63 -10.89 -2.36
C GLU A 32 7.25 -11.51 -2.64
N TYR A 33 7.02 -12.76 -2.22
CA TYR A 33 5.71 -13.41 -2.39
C TYR A 33 4.64 -12.79 -1.48
N ALA A 34 4.97 -12.46 -0.23
CA ALA A 34 4.05 -11.80 0.68
C ALA A 34 3.65 -10.40 0.16
N GLU A 35 4.59 -9.64 -0.40
CA GLU A 35 4.33 -8.35 -1.03
C GLU A 35 3.43 -8.52 -2.27
N ARG A 36 3.71 -9.48 -3.14
CA ARG A 36 2.85 -9.77 -4.30
C ARG A 36 1.43 -10.16 -3.90
N GLU A 37 1.29 -11.03 -2.91
CA GLU A 37 -0.02 -11.42 -2.39
C GLU A 37 -0.75 -10.25 -1.72
N ALA A 38 -0.03 -9.37 -1.01
CA ALA A 38 -0.60 -8.14 -0.45
C ALA A 38 -1.10 -7.19 -1.54
N ILE A 39 -0.33 -6.99 -2.61
CA ILE A 39 -0.74 -6.17 -3.77
C ILE A 39 -1.97 -6.77 -4.44
N LYS A 40 -2.00 -8.08 -4.70
CA LYS A 40 -3.18 -8.75 -5.27
C LYS A 40 -4.41 -8.58 -4.41
N LYS A 41 -4.27 -8.72 -3.09
CA LYS A 41 -5.38 -8.50 -2.14
C LYS A 41 -5.87 -7.06 -2.17
N TYR A 42 -4.96 -6.09 -2.21
CA TYR A 42 -5.31 -4.68 -2.31
C TYR A 42 -6.07 -4.38 -3.61
N LEU A 43 -5.56 -4.82 -4.76
CA LEU A 43 -6.21 -4.62 -6.06
C LEU A 43 -7.59 -5.28 -6.12
N LYS A 44 -7.71 -6.49 -5.57
CA LYS A 44 -9.02 -7.16 -5.48
C LYS A 44 -10.00 -6.39 -4.61
N ALA A 45 -9.57 -5.91 -3.45
CA ALA A 45 -10.43 -5.17 -2.54
C ALA A 45 -10.80 -3.77 -3.07
N ASP A 46 -9.91 -3.15 -3.85
CA ASP A 46 -10.19 -1.91 -4.61
C ASP A 46 -11.31 -2.14 -5.65
N ASP A 47 -11.19 -3.21 -6.45
CA ASP A 47 -12.20 -3.59 -7.43
C ASP A 47 -13.55 -3.95 -6.76
N ASP A 48 -13.51 -4.78 -5.71
CA ASP A 48 -14.69 -5.17 -4.93
C ASP A 48 -15.39 -3.94 -4.33
N TYR A 49 -14.64 -2.93 -3.88
CA TYR A 49 -15.18 -1.69 -3.33
C TYR A 49 -16.03 -0.92 -4.36
N TYR A 50 -15.51 -0.68 -5.57
CA TYR A 50 -16.26 0.02 -6.61
C TYR A 50 -17.35 -0.86 -7.22
N ASN A 51 -17.17 -2.18 -7.26
CA ASN A 51 -18.17 -3.12 -7.76
C ASN A 51 -19.37 -3.24 -6.82
N ALA A 52 -19.16 -3.13 -5.51
CA ALA A 52 -20.21 -3.14 -4.50
C ALA A 52 -21.07 -1.86 -4.47
N GLU A 53 -20.67 -0.79 -5.16
CA GLU A 53 -21.44 0.46 -5.20
C GLU A 53 -22.79 0.29 -5.92
N SER A 54 -23.85 0.87 -5.35
CA SER A 54 -25.15 0.93 -6.01
C SER A 54 -25.09 1.80 -7.28
N PRO A 55 -25.99 1.62 -8.25
CA PRO A 55 -26.03 2.45 -9.46
C PRO A 55 -26.14 3.96 -9.14
N GLN A 56 -26.89 4.31 -8.08
CA GLN A 56 -27.03 5.69 -7.62
C GLN A 56 -25.71 6.25 -7.07
N MET A 57 -24.96 5.44 -6.31
CA MET A 57 -23.65 5.83 -5.80
C MET A 57 -22.61 5.99 -6.90
N LYS A 58 -22.64 5.13 -7.93
CA LYS A 58 -21.75 5.24 -9.09
C LYS A 58 -21.98 6.55 -9.85
N GLU A 59 -23.23 6.94 -10.06
CA GLU A 59 -23.56 8.21 -10.72
C GLU A 59 -23.16 9.41 -9.86
N LEU A 60 -23.41 9.37 -8.55
CA LEU A 60 -22.95 10.39 -7.61
C LEU A 60 -21.41 10.52 -7.64
N ARG A 61 -20.69 9.39 -7.63
CA ARG A 61 -19.22 9.37 -7.73
C ARG A 61 -18.74 10.00 -9.01
N LYS A 62 -19.38 9.71 -10.15
CA LYS A 62 -19.03 10.30 -11.45
C LYS A 62 -19.18 11.83 -11.45
N GLN A 63 -20.30 12.32 -10.91
CA GLN A 63 -20.54 13.76 -10.78
C GLN A 63 -19.52 14.42 -9.83
N ASN A 64 -19.28 13.80 -8.68
CA ASN A 64 -18.30 14.28 -7.70
C ASN A 64 -16.88 14.26 -8.27
N GLN A 65 -16.51 13.21 -9.02
CA GLN A 65 -15.21 13.08 -9.65
C GLN A 65 -14.97 14.20 -10.65
N SER A 66 -15.93 14.49 -11.54
CA SER A 66 -15.82 15.61 -12.48
C SER A 66 -15.60 16.92 -11.73
N TYR A 67 -16.45 17.21 -10.74
CA TYR A 67 -16.36 18.44 -9.95
C TYR A 67 -15.04 18.57 -9.20
N CYS A 68 -14.60 17.50 -8.52
CA CYS A 68 -13.38 17.51 -7.72
C CYS A 68 -12.11 17.56 -8.59
N VAL A 69 -12.11 16.91 -9.76
CA VAL A 69 -11.02 17.02 -10.74
C VAL A 69 -10.93 18.44 -11.27
N ASP A 70 -12.06 19.03 -11.66
CA ASP A 70 -12.08 20.41 -12.16
C ASP A 70 -11.57 21.38 -11.11
N LEU A 71 -12.02 21.23 -9.86
CA LEU A 71 -11.55 22.03 -8.73
C LEU A 71 -10.04 21.90 -8.53
N ALA A 72 -9.49 20.68 -8.55
CA ALA A 72 -8.07 20.40 -8.36
C ALA A 72 -7.19 20.72 -9.57
N SER A 73 -7.79 20.88 -10.75
CA SER A 73 -7.09 21.23 -11.98
C SER A 73 -6.96 22.74 -12.20
N LYS A 74 -7.77 23.54 -11.49
CA LYS A 74 -7.73 25.01 -11.58
C LYS A 74 -6.34 25.55 -11.26
N PRO A 75 -5.83 26.52 -12.04
CA PRO A 75 -4.46 27.00 -11.88
C PRO A 75 -4.17 27.56 -10.48
N GLU A 76 -5.15 28.19 -9.84
CA GLU A 76 -5.04 28.71 -8.47
C GLU A 76 -4.89 27.62 -7.40
N ASN A 77 -5.35 26.41 -7.68
CA ASN A 77 -5.34 25.31 -6.73
C ASN A 77 -4.19 24.33 -6.98
N ARG A 78 -3.46 24.46 -8.09
CA ARG A 78 -2.33 23.59 -8.40
C ARG A 78 -1.18 23.81 -7.41
N ILE A 79 -0.46 22.74 -7.13
CA ILE A 79 0.64 22.75 -6.18
C ILE A 79 1.97 22.87 -6.91
N GLN A 80 2.86 23.71 -6.38
CA GLN A 80 4.25 23.75 -6.83
C GLN A 80 5.08 22.84 -5.92
N LEU A 81 5.70 21.82 -6.49
CA LEU A 81 6.62 20.95 -5.73
C LEU A 81 7.95 21.66 -5.52
N ARG A 82 8.57 21.46 -4.34
CA ARG A 82 9.85 22.07 -4.01
C ARG A 82 10.90 21.68 -5.06
N GLY A 83 11.51 22.69 -5.68
CA GLY A 83 12.51 22.49 -6.74
C GLY A 83 11.93 22.26 -8.14
N SER A 84 10.64 22.53 -8.35
CA SER A 84 10.02 22.48 -9.67
C SER A 84 9.34 23.81 -10.01
N ASP A 85 9.54 24.28 -11.24
CA ASP A 85 8.83 25.43 -11.79
C ASP A 85 7.45 25.05 -12.37
N LYS A 86 7.07 23.77 -12.28
CA LYS A 86 5.80 23.26 -12.82
C LYS A 86 4.73 23.21 -11.74
N LEU A 87 3.51 23.51 -12.16
CA LEU A 87 2.29 23.37 -11.37
C LEU A 87 1.69 21.97 -11.56
N PHE A 88 1.60 21.21 -10.47
CA PHE A 88 1.06 19.86 -10.44
C PHE A 88 -0.40 19.84 -9.99
N PHE A 89 -1.09 18.78 -10.37
CA PHE A 89 -2.44 18.50 -9.89
C PHE A 89 -2.46 18.41 -8.36
N ASN A 90 -3.46 19.04 -7.74
CA ASN A 90 -3.61 19.01 -6.29
C ASN A 90 -4.36 17.76 -5.85
N GLU A 91 -3.65 16.64 -5.84
CA GLU A 91 -4.17 15.35 -5.41
C GLU A 91 -4.75 15.36 -3.99
N PRO A 92 -4.10 15.97 -2.97
CA PRO A 92 -4.69 16.07 -1.63
C PRO A 92 -6.05 16.76 -1.62
N MET A 93 -6.22 17.83 -2.41
CA MET A 93 -7.49 18.53 -2.50
C MET A 93 -8.56 17.69 -3.21
N PHE A 94 -8.19 16.96 -4.27
CA PHE A 94 -9.09 16.02 -4.93
C PHE A 94 -9.60 14.94 -3.95
N VAL A 95 -8.68 14.29 -3.23
CA VAL A 95 -9.03 13.24 -2.26
C VAL A 95 -9.95 13.77 -1.16
N LEU A 96 -9.63 14.95 -0.62
CA LEU A 96 -10.46 15.60 0.40
C LEU A 96 -11.85 15.98 -0.12
N CYS A 97 -11.92 16.49 -1.36
CA CYS A 97 -13.19 16.82 -2.02
C CYS A 97 -14.06 15.57 -2.17
N MET A 98 -13.50 14.47 -2.68
CA MET A 98 -14.21 13.19 -2.84
C MET A 98 -14.73 12.65 -1.50
N LYS A 99 -13.91 12.71 -0.45
CA LYS A 99 -14.30 12.34 0.93
C LYS A 99 -15.46 13.19 1.44
N ASN A 100 -15.36 14.52 1.34
CA ASN A 100 -16.36 15.45 1.86
C ASN A 100 -17.70 15.35 1.14
N ARG A 101 -17.69 14.92 -0.13
CA ARG A 101 -18.90 14.71 -0.94
C ARG A 101 -19.50 13.31 -0.80
N GLY A 102 -19.00 12.49 0.13
CA GLY A 102 -19.56 11.17 0.45
C GLY A 102 -19.15 10.06 -0.51
N THR A 103 -18.17 10.30 -1.39
CA THR A 103 -17.65 9.29 -2.33
C THR A 103 -16.13 9.17 -2.18
N PRO A 104 -15.63 8.74 -1.00
CA PRO A 104 -14.19 8.64 -0.76
C PRO A 104 -13.51 7.70 -1.78
N THR A 105 -12.21 7.86 -1.97
CA THR A 105 -11.40 6.88 -2.72
C THR A 105 -11.26 5.61 -1.89
N TYR A 106 -11.02 4.46 -2.54
CA TYR A 106 -10.78 3.20 -1.82
C TYR A 106 -9.66 3.34 -0.79
N ALA A 107 -8.55 4.00 -1.13
CA ALA A 107 -7.45 4.26 -0.21
C ALA A 107 -7.94 5.00 1.05
N THR A 108 -8.72 6.07 0.90
CA THR A 108 -9.27 6.83 2.03
C THR A 108 -10.30 6.04 2.84
N TYR A 109 -11.15 5.26 2.15
CA TYR A 109 -12.09 4.36 2.82
C TYR A 109 -11.36 3.31 3.66
N SER A 110 -10.33 2.68 3.10
CA SER A 110 -9.55 1.62 3.74
C SER A 110 -8.80 2.14 4.97
N SER A 111 -8.24 3.35 4.92
CA SER A 111 -7.56 3.96 6.06
C SER A 111 -8.55 4.29 7.19
N MET A 112 -9.73 4.82 6.84
CA MET A 112 -10.78 5.10 7.84
C MET A 112 -11.26 3.82 8.53
N GLN A 113 -11.40 2.70 7.80
CA GLN A 113 -11.76 1.42 8.39
C GLN A 113 -10.70 0.90 9.38
N GLN A 114 -9.42 1.04 9.03
CA GLN A 114 -8.32 0.66 9.93
C GLN A 114 -8.29 1.51 11.21
N GLU A 115 -8.52 2.82 11.09
CA GLU A 115 -8.63 3.73 12.23
C GLU A 115 -9.79 3.36 13.15
N GLN A 116 -10.96 3.04 12.58
CA GLN A 116 -12.14 2.60 13.33
C GLN A 116 -11.85 1.31 14.10
N LEU A 117 -11.34 0.27 13.42
CA LEU A 117 -10.96 -0.98 14.06
C LEU A 117 -9.95 -0.76 15.19
N GLY A 118 -8.91 0.04 14.95
CA GLY A 118 -7.91 0.38 15.96
C GLY A 118 -8.49 1.12 17.16
N SER A 119 -9.47 2.00 16.95
CA SER A 119 -10.17 2.70 18.02
C SER A 119 -11.01 1.74 18.86
N GLU A 120 -11.73 0.81 18.24
CA GLU A 120 -12.51 -0.22 18.92
C GLU A 120 -11.64 -1.11 19.79
N PHE A 121 -10.50 -1.58 19.28
CA PHE A 121 -9.53 -2.35 20.07
C PHE A 121 -9.03 -1.56 21.29
N LYS A 122 -8.71 -0.27 21.13
CA LYS A 122 -8.26 0.58 22.25
C LYS A 122 -9.34 0.80 23.30
N THR A 123 -10.62 0.88 22.90
CA THR A 123 -11.74 0.99 23.85
C THR A 123 -11.99 -0.31 24.60
N LYS A 124 -11.95 -1.46 23.91
CA LYS A 124 -12.12 -2.79 24.52
C LYS A 124 -10.97 -3.17 25.46
N SER A 125 -9.74 -2.77 25.15
CA SER A 125 -8.57 -3.03 25.99
C SER A 125 -8.52 -2.18 27.27
N LYS A 126 -9.37 -1.15 27.39
CA LYS A 126 -9.46 -0.28 28.57
C LYS A 126 -10.59 -0.66 29.55
N ASN A 127 -11.43 -1.61 29.17
CA ASN A 127 -12.49 -2.20 30.01
C ASN A 127 -12.06 -3.60 30.47
#